data_AF-G8TAH7-F1
#
_entry.id   AF-G8TAH7-F1
#
_cell.length_a   1.000
_cell.length_b   1.000
_cell.length_c   1.000
_cell.angle_alpha   90.00
_cell.angle_beta   90.00
_cell.angle_gamma   90.00
#
_symmetry.space_group_name_H-M   'P 1'
#
loop_
_entity.id
_entity.type
_entity.pdbx_description
1 polymer ?
#
loop_
_entity_poly.entity_id
_entity_poly.type
_entity_poly.pdbx_seq_one_letter_code
_entity_poly.pdbx_strand_id
1 'polypeptide(L)'
;MQTTFDNLPPHLITLLAELTQKVAGAIQPEKILCYGYRASPQNDWSCFTEDSPNQETIKATFDLLVITNSNNNQPDHEMLQKINHLAEPLDCEITAIVQSLDSVNDLIAKNSRFLTTLYHKAVLVYNAGSSDIIDPPAAISHEETTRKIEAVWNNCYQTAERFYKTACFCLDNDWNEKALFDLHQATQHTCMALLRVYTGYRSTTHNLFRLLALIENFSFIPSSIFPCITA
;
A
#
# COMPACT_ATOMS: atom_id res chain seq x y z
N MET A 1 -13.80 12.98 -8.38
CA MET A 1 -13.49 11.79 -7.53
C MET A 1 -14.76 11.00 -7.30
N GLN A 2 -14.65 9.68 -7.19
CA GLN A 2 -15.79 8.82 -6.83
C GLN A 2 -16.09 8.97 -5.34
N THR A 3 -17.35 8.83 -4.94
CA THR A 3 -17.79 8.91 -3.53
C THR A 3 -18.55 7.67 -3.09
N THR A 4 -18.74 6.70 -3.99
CA THR A 4 -19.50 5.47 -3.76
C THR A 4 -18.67 4.25 -4.13
N PHE A 5 -18.86 3.16 -3.39
CA PHE A 5 -18.33 1.85 -3.74
C PHE A 5 -19.40 1.07 -4.50
N ASP A 6 -19.11 0.66 -5.73
CA ASP A 6 -20.08 -0.11 -6.52
C ASP A 6 -20.20 -1.58 -6.08
N ASN A 7 -19.14 -2.13 -5.46
CA ASN A 7 -19.01 -3.58 -5.19
C ASN A 7 -18.52 -3.92 -3.77
N LEU A 8 -18.64 -3.02 -2.79
CA LEU A 8 -18.20 -3.29 -1.41
C LEU A 8 -19.39 -3.81 -0.57
N PRO A 9 -19.28 -4.96 0.11
CA PRO A 9 -20.32 -5.47 1.01
C PRO A 9 -20.73 -4.43 2.07
N PRO A 10 -22.03 -4.36 2.46
CA PRO A 10 -22.52 -3.34 3.41
C PRO A 10 -21.77 -3.29 4.74
N HIS A 11 -21.42 -4.46 5.31
CA HIS A 11 -20.68 -4.52 6.57
C HIS A 11 -19.26 -3.93 6.44
N LEU A 12 -18.59 -4.11 5.29
CA LEU A 12 -17.28 -3.50 5.02
C LEU A 12 -17.38 -1.99 4.79
N ILE A 13 -18.48 -1.50 4.23
CA ILE A 13 -18.74 -0.05 4.14
C ILE A 13 -18.85 0.55 5.55
N THR A 14 -19.61 -0.09 6.44
CA THR A 14 -19.75 0.36 7.84
C THR A 14 -18.41 0.33 8.57
N LEU A 15 -17.64 -0.76 8.41
CA LEU A 15 -16.31 -0.91 8.99
C LEU A 15 -15.35 0.18 8.49
N LEU A 16 -15.31 0.42 7.18
CA LEU A 16 -14.50 1.46 6.58
C LEU A 16 -14.91 2.85 7.06
N ALA A 17 -16.20 3.12 7.20
CA ALA A 17 -16.71 4.38 7.72
C ALA A 17 -16.28 4.60 9.19
N GLU A 18 -16.42 3.59 10.06
CA GLU A 18 -15.98 3.67 11.45
C GLU A 18 -14.47 3.90 11.54
N LEU A 19 -13.70 3.14 10.77
CA LEU A 19 -12.25 3.30 10.70
C LEU A 19 -11.87 4.72 10.27
N THR A 20 -12.49 5.20 9.19
CA THR A 20 -12.22 6.52 8.63
C THR A 20 -12.53 7.62 9.64
N GLN A 21 -13.59 7.49 10.44
CA GLN A 21 -13.91 8.43 11.52
C GLN A 21 -12.86 8.40 12.64
N LYS A 22 -12.39 7.22 13.05
CA LYS A 22 -11.30 7.10 14.05
C LYS A 22 -10.01 7.75 13.55
N VAL A 23 -9.62 7.48 12.30
CA VAL A 23 -8.44 8.10 11.69
C VAL A 23 -8.60 9.61 11.59
N ALA A 24 -9.78 10.10 11.19
CA ALA A 24 -10.06 11.52 11.09
C ALA A 24 -9.93 12.23 12.45
N GLY A 25 -10.47 11.64 13.53
CA GLY A 25 -10.38 12.20 14.88
C GLY A 25 -8.95 12.26 15.43
N ALA A 26 -8.11 11.28 15.08
CA ALA A 26 -6.75 11.18 15.62
C ALA A 26 -5.69 11.94 14.81
N ILE A 27 -5.82 11.94 13.47
CA ILE A 27 -4.82 12.50 12.55
C ILE A 27 -5.22 13.87 12.03
N GLN A 28 -6.52 14.20 12.04
CA GLN A 28 -7.07 15.44 11.45
C GLN A 28 -6.59 15.66 9.99
N PRO A 29 -6.76 14.66 9.10
CA PRO A 29 -6.34 14.80 7.71
C PRO A 29 -7.24 15.79 6.96
N GLU A 30 -6.75 16.31 5.84
CA GLU A 30 -7.56 17.10 4.89
C GLU A 30 -8.53 16.17 4.13
N LYS A 31 -8.02 15.01 3.68
CA LYS A 31 -8.79 14.02 2.92
C LYS A 31 -8.30 12.60 3.20
N ILE A 32 -9.21 11.63 3.05
CA ILE A 32 -8.85 10.21 3.00
C ILE A 32 -9.47 9.63 1.73
N LEU A 33 -8.64 9.00 0.90
CA LEU A 33 -9.04 8.29 -0.31
C LEU A 33 -8.83 6.80 -0.09
N CYS A 34 -9.85 5.98 -0.34
CA CYS A 34 -9.71 4.54 -0.42
C CYS A 34 -9.50 4.12 -1.89
N TYR A 35 -8.40 3.43 -2.17
CA TYR A 35 -8.03 3.03 -3.54
C TYR A 35 -7.96 1.51 -3.72
N GLY A 36 -8.27 0.74 -2.69
CA GLY A 36 -8.32 -0.71 -2.73
C GLY A 36 -8.85 -1.28 -1.44
N TYR A 37 -9.39 -2.49 -1.53
CA TYR A 37 -9.72 -3.31 -0.38
C TYR A 37 -9.47 -4.78 -0.74
N ARG A 38 -9.15 -5.57 0.27
CA ARG A 38 -9.03 -7.03 0.21
C ARG A 38 -9.84 -7.61 1.36
N ALA A 39 -10.52 -8.71 1.13
CA ALA A 39 -11.29 -9.39 2.14
C ALA A 39 -11.10 -10.89 1.97
N SER A 40 -10.60 -11.54 3.00
CA SER A 40 -10.35 -12.98 3.00
C SER A 40 -11.21 -13.63 4.08
N PRO A 41 -12.01 -14.67 3.75
CA PRO A 41 -12.69 -15.45 4.77
C PRO A 41 -11.66 -16.22 5.59
N GLN A 42 -11.77 -16.14 6.90
CA GLN A 42 -11.11 -16.99 7.88
C GLN A 42 -12.14 -17.94 8.45
N ASN A 43 -11.82 -19.23 8.38
CA ASN A 43 -12.64 -20.30 8.93
C ASN A 43 -11.80 -21.04 9.96
N ASP A 44 -12.09 -20.79 11.23
CA ASP A 44 -11.43 -21.50 12.32
C ASP A 44 -12.38 -22.57 12.87
N TRP A 45 -11.84 -23.79 12.98
CA TRP A 45 -12.48 -24.89 13.66
C TRP A 45 -11.53 -25.46 14.70
N SER A 46 -12.00 -25.60 15.93
CA SER A 46 -11.26 -26.21 17.03
C SER A 46 -12.14 -27.17 17.80
N CYS A 47 -11.62 -28.37 18.06
CA CYS A 47 -12.27 -29.36 18.92
C CYS A 47 -12.17 -29.01 20.43
N PHE A 48 -11.47 -27.92 20.77
CA PHE A 48 -11.29 -27.45 22.14
C PHE A 48 -12.16 -26.22 22.48
N THR A 49 -12.93 -25.72 21.52
CA THR A 49 -13.93 -24.68 21.71
C THR A 49 -15.30 -25.34 21.65
N GLU A 50 -15.86 -25.64 22.83
CA GLU A 50 -17.07 -26.46 22.97
C GLU A 50 -18.34 -25.79 22.39
N ASP A 51 -18.32 -24.48 22.09
CA ASP A 51 -19.51 -23.70 21.70
C ASP A 51 -19.32 -22.69 20.54
N SER A 52 -18.21 -22.69 19.81
CA SER A 52 -18.08 -21.82 18.63
C SER A 52 -18.47 -22.57 17.36
N PRO A 53 -19.66 -22.34 16.76
CA PRO A 53 -19.88 -22.74 15.37
C PRO A 53 -18.76 -22.17 14.50
N ASN A 54 -18.43 -22.80 13.36
CA ASN A 54 -17.46 -22.25 12.39
C ASN A 54 -17.67 -20.74 12.27
N GLN A 55 -16.78 -19.95 12.89
CA GLN A 55 -16.88 -18.51 12.84
C GLN A 55 -16.25 -18.12 11.52
N GLU A 56 -17.10 -17.89 10.52
CA GLU A 56 -16.66 -17.25 9.29
C GLU A 56 -16.40 -15.77 9.60
N THR A 57 -15.15 -15.45 9.94
CA THR A 57 -14.71 -14.06 10.10
C THR A 57 -14.15 -13.57 8.77
N ILE A 58 -14.43 -12.33 8.41
CA ILE A 58 -13.84 -11.71 7.22
C ILE A 58 -12.76 -10.78 7.71
N LYS A 59 -11.50 -11.15 7.48
CA LYS A 59 -10.38 -10.24 7.73
C LYS A 59 -10.24 -9.30 6.54
N ALA A 60 -10.52 -8.02 6.76
CA ALA A 60 -10.49 -6.99 5.73
C ALA A 60 -9.21 -6.16 5.82
N THR A 61 -8.61 -5.87 4.67
CA THR A 61 -7.48 -4.95 4.53
C THR A 61 -7.90 -3.80 3.62
N PHE A 62 -7.76 -2.55 4.07
CA PHE A 62 -8.06 -1.36 3.27
C PHE A 62 -6.79 -0.62 2.85
N ASP A 63 -6.72 -0.22 1.58
CA ASP A 63 -5.66 0.64 1.08
C ASP A 63 -6.10 2.10 1.05
N LEU A 64 -5.42 2.92 1.85
CA LEU A 64 -5.80 4.31 2.07
C LEU A 64 -4.68 5.26 1.67
N LEU A 65 -5.03 6.36 1.00
CA LEU A 65 -4.19 7.54 0.91
C LEU A 65 -4.74 8.58 1.89
N VAL A 66 -3.99 8.84 2.95
CA VAL A 66 -4.31 9.84 3.97
C VAL A 66 -3.56 11.12 3.63
N ILE A 67 -4.31 12.16 3.31
CA ILE A 67 -3.77 13.45 2.88
C ILE A 67 -3.81 14.41 4.07
N THR A 68 -2.66 14.85 4.53
CA THR A 68 -2.52 15.75 5.68
C THR A 68 -2.34 17.21 5.25
N ASN A 69 -2.58 18.12 6.18
CA ASN A 69 -2.23 19.52 5.99
C ASN A 69 -0.70 19.67 5.95
N SER A 70 -0.20 20.55 5.08
CA SER A 70 1.24 20.83 4.93
C SER A 70 1.92 21.37 6.19
N ASN A 71 1.14 21.92 7.12
CA ASN A 71 1.63 22.40 8.43
C ASN A 71 1.73 21.29 9.49
N ASN A 72 1.37 20.05 9.16
CA ASN A 72 1.52 18.93 10.08
C ASN A 72 2.98 18.51 10.16
N ASN A 73 3.61 18.77 11.32
CA ASN A 73 5.01 18.43 11.57
C ASN A 73 5.22 16.99 12.07
N GLN A 74 4.16 16.18 12.20
CA GLN A 74 4.31 14.78 12.60
C GLN A 74 4.98 13.99 11.46
N PRO A 75 5.95 13.13 11.77
CA PRO A 75 6.58 12.31 10.74
C PRO A 75 5.66 11.18 10.27
N ASP A 76 5.73 10.84 8.99
CA ASP A 76 4.85 9.85 8.34
C ASP A 76 4.80 8.51 9.09
N HIS A 77 5.93 8.04 9.62
CA HIS A 77 6.00 6.74 10.30
C HIS A 77 5.19 6.72 11.61
N GLU A 78 5.16 7.81 12.37
CA GLU A 78 4.35 7.92 13.59
C GLU A 78 2.85 7.95 13.24
N MET A 79 2.48 8.67 12.18
CA MET A 79 1.10 8.70 11.70
C MET A 79 0.65 7.32 11.23
N LEU A 80 1.49 6.60 10.49
CA LEU A 80 1.20 5.23 10.06
C LEU A 80 1.04 4.27 11.25
N GLN A 81 1.89 4.37 12.27
CA GLN A 81 1.75 3.57 13.49
C GLN A 81 0.43 3.85 14.21
N LYS A 82 0.04 5.13 14.34
CA LYS A 82 -1.25 5.50 14.92
C LYS A 82 -2.42 4.94 14.11
N ILE A 83 -2.37 5.07 12.77
CA ILE A 83 -3.42 4.54 11.88
C ILE A 83 -3.57 3.03 12.06
N ASN A 84 -2.45 2.29 12.11
CA ASN A 84 -2.48 0.84 12.33
C ASN A 84 -3.07 0.49 13.70
N HIS A 85 -2.69 1.19 14.76
CA HIS A 85 -3.23 0.95 16.10
C HIS A 85 -4.73 1.24 16.21
N LEU A 86 -5.27 2.17 15.42
CA LEU A 86 -6.72 2.43 15.35
C LEU A 86 -7.49 1.32 14.62
N ALA A 87 -6.80 0.52 13.80
CA ALA A 87 -7.38 -0.60 13.05
C ALA A 87 -7.47 -1.88 13.90
N GLU A 88 -6.53 -2.09 14.84
CA GLU A 88 -6.47 -3.30 15.67
C GLU A 88 -7.80 -3.61 16.40
N PRO A 89 -8.50 -2.65 17.05
CA PRO A 89 -9.75 -2.94 17.73
C PRO A 89 -10.94 -3.20 16.78
N LEU A 90 -10.77 -2.91 15.49
CA LEU A 90 -11.77 -3.12 14.45
C LEU A 90 -11.58 -4.45 13.71
N ASP A 91 -10.58 -5.25 14.12
CA ASP A 91 -10.22 -6.51 13.49
C ASP A 91 -9.99 -6.37 11.96
N CYS A 92 -9.36 -5.26 11.57
CA CYS A 92 -9.01 -4.97 10.18
C CYS A 92 -7.58 -4.47 10.03
N GLU A 93 -7.05 -4.60 8.83
CA GLU A 93 -5.70 -4.15 8.49
C GLU A 93 -5.75 -2.93 7.55
N ILE A 94 -4.70 -2.12 7.59
CA ILE A 94 -4.61 -0.92 6.77
C ILE A 94 -3.25 -0.85 6.10
N THR A 95 -3.28 -0.68 4.78
CA THR A 95 -2.10 -0.31 4.00
C THR A 95 -2.22 1.16 3.63
N ALA A 96 -1.84 2.03 4.57
CA ALA A 96 -1.93 3.47 4.39
C ALA A 96 -0.67 4.04 3.73
N ILE A 97 -0.86 5.03 2.86
CA ILE A 97 0.16 5.98 2.38
C ILE A 97 -0.23 7.34 2.96
N VAL A 98 0.72 8.03 3.60
CA VAL A 98 0.51 9.39 4.11
C VAL A 98 1.29 10.36 3.23
N GLN A 99 0.64 11.45 2.81
CA GLN A 99 1.29 12.55 2.08
C GLN A 99 0.65 13.89 2.45
N SER A 100 1.45 14.96 2.46
CA SER A 100 0.89 16.30 2.58
C SER A 100 0.14 16.72 1.31
N LEU A 101 -0.83 17.61 1.46
CA LEU A 101 -1.60 18.14 0.33
C LEU A 101 -0.70 18.81 -0.71
N ASP A 102 0.31 19.58 -0.29
CA ASP A 102 1.26 20.20 -1.24
C ASP A 102 2.05 19.14 -2.01
N SER A 103 2.50 18.08 -1.34
CA SER A 103 3.21 16.97 -2.01
C SER A 103 2.31 16.28 -3.04
N VAL A 104 1.03 16.07 -2.70
CA VAL A 104 0.04 15.48 -3.61
C VAL A 104 -0.14 16.38 -4.83
N ASN A 105 -0.37 17.67 -4.62
CA ASN A 105 -0.58 18.63 -5.71
C ASN A 105 0.67 18.77 -6.60
N ASP A 106 1.87 18.85 -6.02
CA ASP A 106 3.14 18.89 -6.75
C ASP A 106 3.34 17.66 -7.64
N LEU A 107 3.03 16.48 -7.11
CA LEU A 107 3.17 15.23 -7.84
C LEU A 107 2.10 15.08 -8.92
N ILE A 108 0.87 15.54 -8.70
CA ILE A 108 -0.17 15.59 -9.73
C ILE A 108 0.24 16.55 -10.87
N ALA A 109 0.76 17.73 -10.54
CA ALA A 109 1.27 18.69 -11.52
C ALA A 109 2.40 18.09 -12.38
N LYS A 110 3.22 17.21 -11.80
CA LYS A 110 4.29 16.45 -12.49
C LYS A 110 3.77 15.20 -13.20
N ASN A 111 2.45 15.03 -13.32
CA ASN A 111 1.79 13.89 -13.95
C ASN A 111 2.19 12.54 -13.32
N SER A 112 2.22 12.49 -11.98
CA SER A 112 2.42 11.25 -11.23
C SER A 112 1.29 10.27 -11.53
N ARG A 113 1.62 9.18 -12.25
CA ARG A 113 0.64 8.15 -12.63
C ARG A 113 -0.15 7.61 -11.44
N PHE A 114 0.51 7.43 -10.29
CA PHE A 114 -0.16 6.95 -9.08
C PHE A 114 -1.28 7.90 -8.66
N LEU A 115 -0.95 9.16 -8.39
CA LEU A 115 -1.93 10.13 -7.90
C LEU A 115 -2.97 10.50 -8.96
N THR A 116 -2.60 10.59 -10.23
CA THR A 116 -3.57 10.79 -11.32
C THR A 116 -4.56 9.63 -11.38
N THR A 117 -4.10 8.38 -11.21
CA THR A 117 -5.00 7.22 -11.16
C THR A 117 -5.93 7.29 -9.95
N LEU A 118 -5.41 7.62 -8.77
CA LEU A 118 -6.20 7.78 -7.55
C LEU A 118 -7.22 8.91 -7.69
N TYR A 119 -6.86 10.05 -8.29
CA TYR A 119 -7.76 11.17 -8.53
C TYR A 119 -9.01 10.75 -9.32
N HIS A 120 -8.81 9.90 -10.34
CA HIS A 120 -9.90 9.44 -11.20
C HIS A 120 -10.69 8.25 -10.63
N LYS A 121 -10.03 7.33 -9.91
CA LYS A 121 -10.60 6.01 -9.57
C LYS A 121 -10.78 5.74 -8.08
N ALA A 122 -10.09 6.48 -7.20
CA ALA A 122 -10.23 6.26 -5.77
C ALA A 122 -11.57 6.83 -5.26
N VAL A 123 -12.05 6.23 -4.17
CA VAL A 123 -13.25 6.66 -3.47
C VAL A 123 -12.87 7.62 -2.35
N LEU A 124 -13.42 8.83 -2.36
CA LEU A 124 -13.27 9.81 -1.28
C LEU A 124 -14.13 9.37 -0.09
N VAL A 125 -13.49 8.93 0.99
CA VAL A 125 -14.16 8.44 2.20
C VAL A 125 -14.19 9.47 3.33
N TYR A 126 -13.33 10.50 3.26
CA TYR A 126 -13.34 11.63 4.19
C TYR A 126 -12.87 12.92 3.52
N ASN A 127 -13.51 14.04 3.86
CA ASN A 127 -13.12 15.37 3.41
C ASN A 127 -13.38 16.42 4.51
N ALA A 128 -12.35 17.13 4.94
CA ALA A 128 -12.45 18.23 5.89
C ALA A 128 -13.04 19.52 5.27
N GLY A 129 -13.03 19.64 3.93
CA GLY A 129 -13.61 20.75 3.18
C GLY A 129 -12.74 22.02 3.08
N SER A 130 -11.54 22.04 3.66
CA SER A 130 -10.67 23.22 3.77
C SER A 130 -9.77 23.50 2.57
N SER A 131 -9.51 22.53 1.69
CA SER A 131 -8.55 22.67 0.58
C SER A 131 -8.80 21.65 -0.52
N ASP A 132 -8.48 21.93 -1.78
CA ASP A 132 -8.75 21.04 -2.91
C ASP A 132 -7.49 20.40 -3.52
N ILE A 133 -7.68 19.23 -4.12
CA ILE A 133 -6.66 18.55 -4.92
C ILE A 133 -6.74 19.13 -6.33
N ILE A 134 -5.61 19.53 -6.90
CA ILE A 134 -5.59 20.13 -8.25
C ILE A 134 -6.02 19.11 -9.32
N ASP A 135 -6.58 19.61 -10.41
CA ASP A 135 -6.93 18.77 -11.56
C ASP A 135 -5.65 18.23 -12.23
N PRO A 136 -5.60 16.91 -12.53
CA PRO A 136 -4.48 16.34 -13.25
C PRO A 136 -4.31 16.98 -14.64
N PRO A 137 -3.05 17.16 -15.10
CA PRO A 137 -2.78 17.53 -16.48
C PRO A 137 -3.36 16.52 -17.47
N ALA A 138 -3.43 16.91 -18.75
CA ALA A 138 -3.86 16.02 -19.82
C ALA A 138 -3.06 14.69 -19.78
N ALA A 139 -3.78 13.59 -19.98
CA ALA A 139 -3.17 12.27 -20.03
C ALA A 139 -2.09 12.22 -21.12
N ILE A 140 -0.93 11.66 -20.78
CA ILE A 140 0.11 11.35 -21.78
C ILE A 140 -0.33 10.19 -22.65
N SER A 141 0.28 10.06 -23.84
CA SER A 141 -0.03 8.96 -24.75
C SER A 141 0.30 7.60 -24.12
N HIS A 142 -0.37 6.55 -24.57
CA HIS A 142 -0.09 5.17 -24.17
C HIS A 142 1.37 4.78 -24.45
N GLU A 143 1.91 5.23 -25.59
CA GLU A 143 3.30 5.00 -25.97
C GLU A 143 4.28 5.65 -24.98
N GLU A 144 4.06 6.91 -24.61
CA GLU A 144 4.90 7.61 -23.63
C GLU A 144 4.80 6.97 -22.24
N THR A 145 3.60 6.53 -21.86
CA THR A 145 3.39 5.79 -20.61
C THR A 145 4.20 4.49 -20.60
N THR A 146 4.16 3.74 -21.70
CA THR A 146 4.89 2.48 -21.86
C THR A 146 6.40 2.70 -21.76
N ARG A 147 6.93 3.68 -22.49
CA ARG A 147 8.36 4.04 -22.44
C ARG A 147 8.83 4.40 -21.03
N LYS A 148 8.04 5.18 -20.28
CA LYS A 148 8.36 5.54 -18.89
C LYS A 148 8.38 4.32 -17.98
N ILE A 149 7.42 3.41 -18.13
CA ILE A 149 7.36 2.17 -17.35
C ILE A 149 8.58 1.29 -17.64
N GLU A 150 8.92 1.10 -18.92
CA GLU A 150 10.07 0.31 -19.35
C GLU A 150 11.39 0.89 -18.82
N ALA A 151 11.57 2.21 -18.89
CA ALA A 151 12.75 2.88 -18.35
C ALA A 151 12.89 2.67 -16.83
N VAL A 152 11.78 2.76 -16.09
CA VAL A 152 11.75 2.48 -14.65
C VAL A 152 12.05 1.02 -14.36
N TRP A 153 11.44 0.09 -15.09
CA TRP A 153 11.70 -1.35 -14.96
C TRP A 153 13.16 -1.66 -15.19
N ASN A 154 13.73 -1.23 -16.31
CA ASN A 154 15.13 -1.50 -16.67
C ASN A 154 16.10 -1.01 -15.60
N ASN A 155 15.87 0.18 -15.04
CA ASN A 155 16.72 0.71 -13.97
C ASN A 155 16.56 -0.06 -12.65
N CYS A 156 15.32 -0.24 -12.19
CA CYS A 156 15.08 -0.87 -10.89
C CYS A 156 15.39 -2.37 -10.90
N TYR A 157 15.02 -3.08 -11.97
CA TYR A 157 15.27 -4.51 -12.13
C TYR A 157 16.76 -4.83 -12.21
N GLN A 158 17.57 -4.03 -12.91
CA GLN A 158 19.02 -4.21 -12.96
C GLN A 158 19.67 -4.17 -11.57
N THR A 159 19.17 -3.34 -10.67
CA THR A 159 19.68 -3.27 -9.29
C THR A 159 19.35 -4.56 -8.54
N ALA A 160 18.10 -5.03 -8.62
CA ALA A 160 17.69 -6.29 -8.00
C ALA A 160 18.48 -7.50 -8.54
N GLU A 161 18.67 -7.55 -9.87
CA GLU A 161 19.40 -8.63 -10.53
C GLU A 161 20.87 -8.69 -10.10
N ARG A 162 21.52 -7.54 -9.89
CA ARG A 162 22.90 -7.49 -9.38
C ARG A 162 23.00 -8.06 -7.97
N PHE A 163 22.08 -7.70 -7.07
CA PHE A 163 22.05 -8.28 -5.73
C PHE A 163 21.84 -9.79 -5.77
N TYR A 164 20.94 -10.28 -6.63
CA TYR A 164 20.71 -11.71 -6.79
C TYR A 164 21.95 -12.45 -7.31
N LYS A 165 22.65 -11.90 -8.31
CA LYS A 165 23.91 -12.46 -8.83
C LYS A 165 24.99 -12.52 -7.75
N THR A 166 25.13 -11.46 -6.95
CA THR A 166 26.07 -11.44 -5.82
C THR A 166 25.70 -12.49 -4.78
N ALA A 167 24.42 -12.64 -4.47
CA ALA A 167 23.97 -13.66 -3.53
C ALA A 167 24.32 -15.08 -3.99
N CYS A 168 24.09 -15.40 -5.27
CA CYS A 168 24.46 -16.70 -5.85
C CYS A 168 25.97 -16.94 -5.72
N PHE A 169 26.79 -15.95 -6.07
CA PHE A 169 28.24 -16.03 -5.88
C PHE A 169 28.63 -16.30 -4.42
N CYS A 170 27.99 -15.61 -3.47
CA CYS A 170 28.27 -15.82 -2.05
C CYS A 170 27.85 -17.22 -1.57
N LEU A 171 26.74 -17.78 -2.08
CA LEU A 171 26.34 -19.17 -1.80
C LEU A 171 27.37 -20.17 -2.32
N ASP A 172 27.86 -19.98 -3.55
CA ASP A 172 28.87 -20.85 -4.17
C ASP A 172 30.22 -20.84 -3.41
N ASN A 173 30.45 -19.82 -2.57
CA ASN A 173 31.66 -19.67 -1.75
C ASN A 173 31.40 -19.93 -0.25
N ASP A 174 30.26 -20.52 0.11
CA ASP A 174 29.85 -20.80 1.50
C ASP A 174 29.71 -19.56 2.41
N TRP A 175 29.56 -18.36 1.83
CA TRP A 175 29.37 -17.10 2.55
C TRP A 175 27.89 -16.86 2.86
N ASN A 176 27.30 -17.78 3.62
CA ASN A 176 25.84 -17.86 3.82
C ASN A 176 25.20 -16.58 4.38
N GLU A 177 25.84 -15.92 5.36
CA GLU A 177 25.30 -14.68 5.94
C GLU A 177 25.24 -13.54 4.90
N LYS A 178 26.29 -13.43 4.08
CA LYS A 178 26.37 -12.43 3.02
C LYS A 178 25.37 -12.73 1.91
N ALA A 179 25.24 -14.00 1.52
CA ALA A 179 24.23 -14.44 0.58
C ALA A 179 22.81 -14.08 1.03
N LEU A 180 22.48 -14.33 2.30
CA LEU A 180 21.19 -13.98 2.87
C LEU A 180 20.93 -12.47 2.81
N PHE A 181 21.91 -11.64 3.16
CA PHE A 181 21.82 -10.19 3.06
C PHE A 181 21.54 -9.74 1.62
N ASP A 182 22.27 -10.27 0.64
CA ASP A 182 22.11 -9.89 -0.76
C ASP A 182 20.77 -10.41 -1.34
N LEU A 183 20.27 -11.57 -0.91
CA LEU A 183 18.92 -12.05 -1.25
C LEU A 183 17.83 -11.13 -0.71
N HIS A 184 17.97 -10.63 0.51
CA HIS A 184 17.05 -9.67 1.10
C HIS A 184 17.00 -8.38 0.25
N GLN A 185 18.16 -7.84 -0.11
CA GLN A 185 18.24 -6.64 -0.97
C GLN A 185 17.66 -6.90 -2.37
N ALA A 186 17.94 -8.05 -2.99
CA ALA A 186 17.37 -8.43 -4.27
C ALA A 186 15.84 -8.44 -4.23
N THR A 187 15.27 -9.02 -3.17
CA THR A 187 13.81 -9.09 -2.95
C THR A 187 13.21 -7.70 -2.73
N GLN A 188 13.81 -6.89 -1.87
CA GLN A 188 13.38 -5.52 -1.59
C GLN A 188 13.35 -4.67 -2.88
N HIS A 189 14.45 -4.70 -3.66
CA HIS A 189 14.54 -3.95 -4.91
C HIS A 189 13.56 -4.44 -5.98
N THR A 190 13.29 -5.75 -6.03
CA THR A 190 12.26 -6.33 -6.92
C THR A 190 10.88 -5.81 -6.54
N CYS A 191 10.53 -5.82 -5.25
CA CYS A 191 9.25 -5.31 -4.76
C CYS A 191 9.07 -3.83 -5.08
N MET A 192 10.10 -3.01 -4.84
CA MET A 192 10.09 -1.59 -5.22
C MET A 192 9.92 -1.37 -6.72
N ALA A 193 10.55 -2.21 -7.55
CA ALA A 193 10.42 -2.15 -9.01
C ALA A 193 8.99 -2.46 -9.45
N LEU A 194 8.40 -3.54 -8.94
CA LEU A 194 7.02 -3.95 -9.22
C LEU A 194 6.04 -2.84 -8.84
N LEU A 195 6.14 -2.31 -7.62
CA LEU A 195 5.27 -1.23 -7.14
C LEU A 195 5.33 -0.01 -8.06
N ARG A 196 6.53 0.42 -8.46
CA ARG A 196 6.69 1.54 -9.41
C ARG A 196 6.12 1.23 -10.79
N VAL A 197 6.31 0.02 -11.30
CA VAL A 197 5.86 -0.39 -12.65
C VAL A 197 4.36 -0.55 -12.75
N TYR A 198 3.71 -1.07 -11.72
CA TYR A 198 2.26 -1.30 -11.74
C TYR A 198 1.47 -0.06 -11.32
N THR A 199 1.87 0.62 -10.25
CA THR A 199 1.07 1.72 -9.69
C THR A 199 1.66 3.09 -10.02
N GLY A 200 2.97 3.16 -10.30
CA GLY A 200 3.68 4.44 -10.43
C GLY A 200 4.09 5.03 -9.08
N TYR A 201 3.78 4.33 -7.97
CA TYR A 201 4.12 4.78 -6.64
C TYR A 201 5.60 4.56 -6.35
N ARG A 202 6.28 5.62 -5.89
CA ARG A 202 7.65 5.55 -5.41
C ARG A 202 7.62 5.38 -3.89
N SER A 203 7.83 4.15 -3.43
CA SER A 203 8.02 3.88 -2.00
C SER A 203 9.20 4.66 -1.43
N THR A 204 9.00 5.25 -0.25
CA THR A 204 10.04 5.82 0.62
C THR A 204 10.52 4.83 1.67
N THR A 205 9.81 3.71 1.86
CA THR A 205 10.19 2.65 2.79
C THR A 205 10.98 1.55 2.10
N HIS A 206 11.94 1.00 2.85
CA HIS A 206 12.69 -0.20 2.52
C HIS A 206 12.17 -1.43 3.30
N ASN A 207 11.16 -1.26 4.15
CA ASN A 207 10.59 -2.37 4.91
C ASN A 207 9.86 -3.35 3.96
N LEU A 208 10.37 -4.58 3.88
CA LEU A 208 9.86 -5.59 2.96
C LEU A 208 8.40 -5.98 3.24
N PHE A 209 8.02 -6.12 4.52
CA PHE A 209 6.63 -6.44 4.90
C PHE A 209 5.66 -5.38 4.37
N ARG A 210 6.00 -4.09 4.52
CA ARG A 210 5.20 -2.98 3.99
C ARG A 210 5.19 -2.94 2.47
N LEU A 211 6.30 -3.27 1.81
CA LEU A 211 6.36 -3.35 0.35
C LEU A 211 5.45 -4.47 -0.18
N LEU A 212 5.43 -5.64 0.47
CA LEU A 212 4.53 -6.75 0.12
C LEU A 212 3.06 -6.35 0.30
N ALA A 213 2.70 -5.74 1.44
CA ALA A 213 1.35 -5.24 1.67
C ALA A 213 0.87 -4.24 0.59
N LEU A 214 1.76 -3.35 0.13
CA LEU A 214 1.47 -2.42 -0.97
C LEU A 214 1.31 -3.12 -2.33
N ILE A 215 2.02 -4.23 -2.56
CA ILE A 215 1.95 -5.00 -3.80
C ILE A 215 0.67 -5.84 -3.87
N GLU A 216 0.18 -6.34 -2.74
CA GLU A 216 -1.08 -7.08 -2.65
C GLU A 216 -2.29 -6.31 -3.19
N ASN A 217 -2.21 -4.98 -3.25
CA ASN A 217 -3.21 -4.15 -3.92
C ASN A 217 -3.43 -4.53 -5.40
N PHE A 218 -2.42 -5.08 -6.07
CA PHE A 218 -2.52 -5.51 -7.47
C PHE A 218 -2.07 -6.95 -7.74
N SER A 219 -1.38 -7.62 -6.81
CA SER A 219 -0.98 -9.02 -6.96
C SER A 219 -0.66 -9.70 -5.63
N PHE A 220 -1.26 -10.86 -5.39
CA PHE A 220 -0.98 -11.72 -4.21
C PHE A 220 0.25 -12.63 -4.39
N ILE A 221 0.80 -12.74 -5.61
CA ILE A 221 1.87 -13.71 -5.91
C ILE A 221 3.10 -13.49 -5.02
N PRO A 222 3.62 -12.26 -4.84
CA PRO A 222 4.82 -12.06 -4.02
C PRO A 222 4.65 -12.48 -2.56
N SER A 223 3.48 -12.24 -1.97
CA SER A 223 3.17 -12.67 -0.60
C SER A 223 3.03 -14.19 -0.48
N SER A 224 2.61 -14.88 -1.54
CA SER A 224 2.59 -16.36 -1.55
C SER A 224 3.99 -16.98 -1.56
N ILE A 225 4.99 -16.27 -2.10
CA ILE A 225 6.40 -16.70 -2.09
C ILE A 225 7.02 -16.46 -0.71
N PHE A 226 6.64 -15.36 -0.06
CA PHE A 226 7.10 -14.98 1.29
C PHE A 226 5.92 -14.93 2.26
N PRO A 227 5.39 -16.09 2.69
CA PRO A 227 4.17 -16.15 3.50
C PRO A 227 4.32 -15.53 4.90
N CYS A 228 5.54 -15.19 5.34
CA CYS A 228 5.81 -14.57 6.65
C CYS A 228 5.14 -15.30 7.84
N ILE A 229 4.96 -16.61 7.72
CA ILE A 229 4.31 -17.48 8.72
C ILE A 229 5.24 -17.92 9.86
N THR A 230 6.51 -17.53 9.82
CA THR A 230 7.45 -17.84 10.89
C THR A 230 7.41 -16.73 11.94
N ALA A 231 7.04 -17.11 13.17
CA ALA A 231 7.01 -16.26 14.35
C ALA A 231 8.40 -15.75 14.76
#